data_AF-A0A7V4JQB1-F1
#
_entry.id   AF-A0A7V4JQB1-F1
#
_cell.length_a   1.000
_cell.length_b   1.000
_cell.length_c   1.000
_cell.angle_alpha   90.00
_cell.angle_beta   90.00
_cell.angle_gamma   90.00
#
_symmetry.space_group_name_H-M   'P 1'
#
loop_
_entity.id
_entity.type
_entity.pdbx_description
1 polymer ?
#
loop_
_entity_poly.entity_id
_entity_poly.type
_entity_poly.pdbx_seq_one_letter_code
_entity_poly.pdbx_strand_id
1 'polypeptide(L)'
;PKDIVKIAKAQRAKSISYTYTEPTIFFEFAYDCAKLAEKEGLKNVFVSNGYMTKEAIDYIKPYLHGINVDLKAFRKEFYKKFCKAKLQPVLDNLKYLKSQGIWVEVTTLIIPEENDDSAELKELANFIKNELGPDVPWHISRFFPHYQLLDKPFTPEETLLKAYYIGKEAGLYYIYIGNVPGNQYENTYCPKCNYLIIERYGFRVLKIDLKPDLTCPNCGFFINGVWS
;
A
#
# COMPACT_ATOMS: atom_id res chain seq x y z
N PRO A 1 21.32 8.55 10.87
CA PRO A 1 21.19 7.16 10.35
C PRO A 1 21.41 6.05 11.39
N LYS A 2 22.59 5.97 12.04
CA LYS A 2 22.91 4.89 13.00
C LYS A 2 21.92 4.77 14.16
N ASP A 3 21.48 5.91 14.71
CA ASP A 3 20.54 5.91 15.84
C ASP A 3 19.18 5.31 15.48
N ILE A 4 18.69 5.52 14.25
CA ILE A 4 17.44 4.94 13.76
C ILE A 4 17.52 3.40 13.80
N VAL A 5 18.61 2.84 13.27
CA VAL A 5 18.85 1.39 13.27
C VAL A 5 18.97 0.85 14.70
N LYS A 6 19.68 1.57 15.59
CA LYS A 6 19.81 1.21 17.00
C LYS A 6 18.44 1.17 17.69
N ILE A 7 17.59 2.18 17.47
CA ILE A 7 16.23 2.25 18.03
C ILE A 7 15.38 1.10 17.50
N ALA A 8 15.39 0.86 16.18
CA ALA A 8 14.63 -0.23 15.56
C ALA A 8 14.99 -1.60 16.18
N LYS A 9 16.30 -1.88 16.35
CA LYS A 9 16.76 -3.11 17.02
C LYS A 9 16.35 -3.17 18.48
N ALA A 10 16.49 -2.07 19.22
CA ALA A 10 16.09 -1.99 20.63
C ALA A 10 14.59 -2.27 20.83
N GLN A 11 13.76 -1.84 19.87
CA GLN A 11 12.32 -2.10 19.84
C GLN A 11 11.95 -3.46 19.25
N ARG A 12 12.94 -4.27 18.83
CA ARG A 12 12.74 -5.57 18.15
C ARG A 12 11.87 -5.44 16.89
N ALA A 13 11.93 -4.29 16.22
CA ALA A 13 11.27 -4.07 14.95
C ALA A 13 11.83 -5.02 13.89
N LYS A 14 11.00 -5.40 12.93
CA LYS A 14 11.39 -6.22 11.76
C LYS A 14 11.72 -5.38 10.54
N SER A 15 11.22 -4.14 10.52
CA SER A 15 11.40 -3.22 9.43
C SER A 15 11.42 -1.77 9.90
N ILE A 16 11.90 -0.89 9.03
CA ILE A 16 11.83 0.57 9.16
C ILE A 16 10.96 1.09 8.02
N SER A 17 9.97 1.90 8.35
CA SER A 17 9.11 2.59 7.38
C SER A 17 9.52 4.06 7.27
N TYR A 18 9.74 4.52 6.04
CA TYR A 18 10.05 5.91 5.71
C TYR A 18 8.76 6.55 5.17
N THR A 19 8.19 7.50 5.91
CA THR A 19 6.83 8.01 5.69
C THR A 19 6.63 9.43 6.26
N TYR A 20 5.38 9.93 6.26
CA TYR A 20 4.91 11.28 6.59
C TYR A 20 5.35 12.35 5.62
N THR A 21 6.65 12.49 5.44
CA THR A 21 7.22 13.23 4.31
C THR A 21 7.53 12.22 3.21
N GLU A 22 7.42 12.63 1.96
CA GLU A 22 7.83 11.79 0.83
C GLU A 22 9.30 11.37 0.98
N PRO A 23 9.63 10.06 1.02
CA PRO A 23 10.99 9.58 1.23
C PRO A 23 12.03 10.14 0.25
N THR A 24 11.62 10.50 -0.97
CA THR A 24 12.55 11.11 -1.94
C THR A 24 12.95 12.55 -1.62
N ILE A 25 12.25 13.23 -0.71
CA ILE A 25 12.62 14.58 -0.25
C ILE A 25 13.81 14.54 0.73
N PHE A 26 13.95 13.43 1.47
CA PHE A 26 15.07 13.19 2.39
C PHE A 26 15.87 11.95 1.98
N PHE A 27 16.01 11.76 0.66
CA PHE A 27 16.46 10.51 0.05
C PHE A 27 17.81 10.02 0.59
N GLU A 28 18.79 10.91 0.73
CA GLU A 28 20.14 10.57 1.21
C GLU A 28 20.09 10.03 2.64
N PHE A 29 19.27 10.64 3.50
CA PHE A 29 19.08 10.17 4.87
C PHE A 29 18.35 8.81 4.91
N ALA A 30 17.30 8.65 4.10
CA ALA A 30 16.56 7.39 3.99
C ALA A 30 17.47 6.26 3.47
N TYR A 31 18.27 6.54 2.45
CA TYR A 31 19.23 5.62 1.85
C TYR A 31 20.30 5.16 2.85
N ASP A 32 20.93 6.11 3.57
CA ASP A 32 21.93 5.79 4.57
C ASP A 32 21.36 4.94 5.71
N CYS A 33 20.12 5.22 6.12
CA CYS A 33 19.41 4.38 7.08
C CYS A 33 19.17 2.98 6.51
N ALA A 34 18.65 2.88 5.28
CA ALA A 34 18.30 1.62 4.65
C ALA A 34 19.51 0.69 4.47
N LYS A 35 20.63 1.24 4.02
CA LYS A 35 21.89 0.53 3.86
C LYS A 35 22.44 0.00 5.18
N LEU A 36 22.29 0.75 6.27
CA LEU A 36 22.69 0.29 7.61
C LEU A 36 21.72 -0.74 8.17
N ALA A 37 20.42 -0.56 7.96
CA ALA A 37 19.36 -1.46 8.39
C ALA A 37 19.51 -2.86 7.76
N GLU A 38 19.84 -2.91 6.47
CA GLU A 38 20.06 -4.16 5.73
C GLU A 38 21.13 -5.04 6.39
N LYS A 39 22.25 -4.42 6.79
CA LYS A 39 23.38 -5.12 7.45
C LYS A 39 23.00 -5.72 8.78
N GLU A 40 21.95 -5.19 9.41
CA GLU A 40 21.43 -5.64 10.69
C GLU A 40 20.21 -6.56 10.55
N GLY A 41 19.86 -6.98 9.32
CA GLY A 41 18.74 -7.87 9.04
C GLY A 41 17.36 -7.21 9.12
N LEU A 42 17.29 -5.88 9.12
CA LEU A 42 16.03 -5.12 9.12
C LEU A 42 15.57 -4.86 7.69
N LYS A 43 14.27 -5.02 7.43
CA LYS A 43 13.66 -4.66 6.14
C LYS A 43 13.40 -3.15 6.05
N ASN A 44 13.35 -2.61 4.84
CA ASN A 44 13.06 -1.20 4.61
C ASN A 44 11.82 -1.06 3.73
N VAL A 45 10.92 -0.17 4.13
CA VAL A 45 9.65 0.06 3.45
C VAL A 45 9.43 1.55 3.22
N PHE A 46 9.04 1.94 2.01
CA PHE A 46 8.64 3.33 1.72
C PHE A 46 7.12 3.45 1.74
N VAL A 47 6.60 4.54 2.31
CA VAL A 47 5.23 5.01 2.05
C VAL A 47 5.38 6.29 1.25
N SER A 48 4.92 6.27 0.00
CA SER A 48 5.29 7.28 -1.00
C SER A 48 4.10 7.73 -1.83
N ASN A 49 4.15 8.96 -2.31
CA ASN A 49 3.26 9.47 -3.35
C ASN A 49 3.57 8.90 -4.75
N GLY A 50 4.63 8.09 -4.88
CA GLY A 50 5.03 7.45 -6.13
C GLY A 50 5.63 8.41 -7.17
N TYR A 51 6.01 9.62 -6.77
CA TYR A 51 6.53 10.66 -7.67
C TYR A 51 8.06 10.76 -7.58
N MET A 52 8.74 9.70 -8.02
CA MET A 52 10.20 9.58 -8.01
C MET A 52 10.77 9.38 -9.40
N THR A 53 12.08 9.58 -9.57
CA THR A 53 12.75 9.25 -10.82
C THR A 53 13.15 7.79 -10.86
N LYS A 54 13.41 7.24 -12.05
CA LYS A 54 13.89 5.86 -12.19
C LYS A 54 15.26 5.67 -11.52
N GLU A 55 16.10 6.70 -11.62
CA GLU A 55 17.44 6.72 -11.01
C GLU A 55 17.34 6.60 -9.48
N ALA A 56 16.39 7.28 -8.84
CA ALA A 56 16.16 7.14 -7.41
C ALA A 56 15.72 5.73 -7.03
N ILE A 57 14.83 5.12 -7.82
CA ILE A 57 14.37 3.73 -7.64
C ILE A 57 15.56 2.77 -7.76
N ASP A 58 16.34 2.87 -8.83
CA ASP A 58 17.50 2.01 -9.07
C ASP A 58 18.55 2.13 -7.96
N TYR A 59 18.76 3.34 -7.46
CA TYR A 59 19.74 3.61 -6.43
C TYR A 59 19.34 2.99 -5.07
N ILE A 60 18.06 3.06 -4.69
CA ILE A 60 17.57 2.48 -3.42
C ILE A 60 17.23 0.98 -3.52
N LYS A 61 16.96 0.47 -4.72
CA LYS A 61 16.53 -0.92 -4.99
C LYS A 61 17.28 -1.98 -4.17
N PRO A 62 18.63 -1.95 -4.02
CA PRO A 62 19.34 -2.99 -3.26
C PRO A 62 18.95 -3.09 -1.78
N TYR A 63 18.30 -2.05 -1.24
CA TYR A 63 17.94 -1.94 0.18
C TYR A 63 16.44 -1.76 0.41
N LEU A 64 15.64 -1.48 -0.62
CA LEU A 64 14.20 -1.27 -0.52
C LEU A 64 13.44 -2.57 -0.74
N HIS A 65 12.76 -3.05 0.30
CA HIS A 65 12.07 -4.33 0.27
C HIS A 65 10.60 -4.22 -0.09
N GLY A 66 9.97 -3.11 0.29
CA GLY A 66 8.58 -2.85 -0.05
C GLY A 66 8.29 -1.37 -0.19
N ILE A 67 7.21 -1.06 -0.89
CA ILE A 67 6.72 0.29 -1.05
C ILE A 67 5.19 0.28 -1.14
N ASN A 68 4.55 1.13 -0.33
CA ASN A 68 3.14 1.45 -0.46
C ASN A 68 3.03 2.80 -1.17
N VAL A 69 2.43 2.80 -2.36
CA VAL A 69 2.31 3.99 -3.22
C VAL A 69 0.88 4.51 -3.18
N ASP A 70 0.73 5.80 -2.90
CA ASP A 70 -0.54 6.50 -2.98
C ASP A 70 -0.92 6.80 -4.44
N LEU A 71 -1.74 5.92 -5.03
CA LEU A 71 -2.47 6.23 -6.26
C LEU A 71 -3.75 6.97 -5.88
N LYS A 72 -3.62 8.29 -5.73
CA LYS A 72 -4.64 9.15 -5.11
C LYS A 72 -5.92 9.29 -5.93
N ALA A 73 -5.85 9.11 -7.24
CA ALA A 73 -6.98 9.14 -8.16
C ALA A 73 -6.56 8.50 -9.49
N PHE A 74 -7.51 8.28 -10.38
CA PHE A 74 -7.28 7.85 -11.76
C PHE A 74 -7.73 8.89 -12.79
N ARG A 75 -7.75 10.17 -12.37
CA ARG A 75 -8.06 11.34 -13.21
C ARG A 75 -6.93 12.36 -13.13
N LYS A 76 -6.57 12.94 -14.28
CA LYS A 76 -5.48 13.94 -14.38
C LYS A 76 -5.87 15.24 -13.68
N GLU A 77 -7.15 15.56 -13.70
CA GLU A 77 -7.79 16.74 -13.16
C GLU A 77 -7.64 16.77 -11.64
N PHE A 78 -7.85 15.64 -10.96
CA PHE A 78 -7.62 15.49 -9.54
C PHE A 78 -6.16 15.80 -9.18
N TYR A 79 -5.20 15.20 -9.90
CA TYR A 79 -3.78 15.44 -9.67
C TYR A 79 -3.38 16.90 -9.87
N LYS A 80 -3.94 17.57 -10.88
CA LYS A 80 -3.70 18.99 -11.13
C LYS A 80 -4.33 19.88 -10.05
N LYS A 81 -5.55 19.56 -9.60
CA LYS A 81 -6.30 20.31 -8.59
C LYS A 81 -5.68 20.18 -7.21
N PHE A 82 -5.57 18.95 -6.69
CA PHE A 82 -5.19 18.66 -5.31
C PHE A 82 -3.70 18.41 -5.14
N CYS A 83 -3.08 17.62 -6.01
CA CYS A 83 -1.69 17.18 -5.82
C CYS A 83 -0.66 18.17 -6.41
N LYS A 84 -1.10 19.10 -7.26
CA LYS A 84 -0.24 19.96 -8.08
C LYS A 84 0.81 19.16 -8.87
N ALA A 85 0.41 17.97 -9.32
CA ALA A 85 1.27 17.00 -9.97
C ALA A 85 0.58 16.40 -11.21
N LYS A 86 1.21 15.39 -11.83
CA LYS A 86 0.65 14.62 -12.94
C LYS A 86 0.43 13.18 -12.51
N LEU A 87 -0.65 12.55 -13.02
CA LEU A 87 -0.95 11.14 -12.77
C LEU A 87 0.07 10.20 -13.42
N GLN A 88 0.44 10.45 -14.68
CA GLN A 88 1.22 9.50 -15.49
C GLN A 88 2.55 9.05 -14.84
N PRO A 89 3.37 9.94 -14.24
CA PRO A 89 4.60 9.51 -13.59
C PRO A 89 4.38 8.52 -12.43
N VAL A 90 3.26 8.62 -11.70
CA VAL A 90 2.92 7.66 -10.63
C VAL A 90 2.60 6.29 -11.23
N LEU A 91 1.84 6.25 -12.32
CA LEU A 91 1.51 5.00 -13.02
C LEU A 91 2.78 4.33 -13.59
N ASP A 92 3.66 5.11 -14.21
CA ASP A 92 4.92 4.62 -14.77
C ASP A 92 5.85 4.07 -13.68
N ASN A 93 5.91 4.75 -12.53
CA ASN A 93 6.71 4.30 -11.39
C ASN A 93 6.16 3.04 -10.75
N LEU A 94 4.83 2.90 -10.60
CA LEU A 94 4.22 1.66 -10.11
C LEU A 94 4.65 0.45 -10.94
N LYS A 95 4.58 0.56 -12.27
CA LYS A 95 5.03 -0.49 -13.20
C LYS A 95 6.53 -0.76 -13.04
N TYR A 96 7.32 0.29 -12.93
CA TYR A 96 8.77 0.16 -12.82
C TYR A 96 9.20 -0.48 -11.51
N LEU A 97 8.65 -0.04 -10.37
CA LEU A 97 8.87 -0.62 -9.05
C LEU A 97 8.57 -2.13 -9.04
N LYS A 98 7.42 -2.54 -9.61
CA LYS A 98 7.06 -3.95 -9.74
C LYS A 98 8.07 -4.70 -10.61
N SER A 99 8.49 -4.13 -11.75
CA SER A 99 9.51 -4.75 -12.63
C SER A 99 10.89 -4.89 -11.97
N GLN A 100 11.20 -4.06 -10.96
CA GLN A 100 12.44 -4.18 -10.19
C GLN A 100 12.38 -5.28 -9.12
N GLY A 101 11.23 -5.94 -8.93
CA GLY A 101 11.04 -6.99 -7.92
C GLY A 101 10.85 -6.46 -6.49
N ILE A 102 10.59 -5.17 -6.33
CA ILE A 102 10.22 -4.57 -5.04
C ILE A 102 8.78 -4.98 -4.72
N TRP A 103 8.48 -5.30 -3.45
CA TRP A 103 7.10 -5.54 -3.04
C TRP A 103 6.29 -4.24 -3.15
N VAL A 104 5.27 -4.21 -4.02
CA VAL A 104 4.45 -3.01 -4.24
C VAL A 104 3.07 -3.24 -3.65
N GLU A 105 2.58 -2.24 -2.94
CA GLU A 105 1.19 -2.09 -2.53
C GLU A 105 0.67 -0.73 -3.00
N VAL A 106 -0.64 -0.62 -3.23
CA VAL A 106 -1.27 0.63 -3.68
C VAL A 106 -2.29 1.08 -2.66
N THR A 107 -2.28 2.37 -2.33
CA THR A 107 -3.29 2.98 -1.45
C THR A 107 -4.05 4.06 -2.20
N THR A 108 -5.37 4.10 -2.00
CA THR A 108 -6.25 5.16 -2.50
C THR A 108 -7.12 5.67 -1.35
N LEU A 109 -6.93 6.94 -0.96
CA LEU A 109 -7.82 7.63 -0.03
C LEU A 109 -9.06 8.10 -0.80
N ILE A 110 -10.23 7.60 -0.45
CA ILE A 110 -11.47 7.91 -1.15
C ILE A 110 -12.11 9.16 -0.55
N ILE A 111 -12.19 10.24 -1.32
CA ILE A 111 -12.78 11.52 -0.94
C ILE A 111 -14.12 11.66 -1.68
N PRO A 112 -15.24 11.82 -0.95
CA PRO A 112 -16.55 11.98 -1.57
C PRO A 112 -16.61 13.09 -2.63
N GLU A 113 -17.21 12.77 -3.77
CA GLU A 113 -17.39 13.64 -4.95
C GLU A 113 -16.09 14.08 -5.66
N GLU A 114 -14.92 13.57 -5.25
CA GLU A 114 -13.63 13.96 -5.84
C GLU A 114 -12.92 12.80 -6.55
N ASN A 115 -12.99 11.57 -6.01
CA ASN A 115 -12.40 10.37 -6.63
C ASN A 115 -13.18 9.07 -6.27
N ASP A 116 -14.45 9.19 -5.89
CA ASP A 116 -15.32 8.07 -5.50
C ASP A 116 -16.27 7.60 -6.63
N ASP A 117 -16.09 8.13 -7.84
CA ASP A 117 -16.81 7.67 -9.02
C ASP A 117 -16.48 6.21 -9.34
N SER A 118 -17.51 5.43 -9.66
CA SER A 118 -17.37 3.99 -9.84
C SER A 118 -16.69 3.60 -11.14
N ALA A 119 -16.82 4.40 -12.19
CA ALA A 119 -16.08 4.15 -13.43
C ALA A 119 -14.59 4.43 -13.23
N GLU A 120 -14.24 5.51 -12.53
CA GLU A 120 -12.85 5.80 -12.13
C GLU A 120 -12.24 4.68 -11.29
N LEU A 121 -12.94 4.23 -10.23
CA LEU A 121 -12.46 3.14 -9.37
C LEU A 121 -12.28 1.83 -10.13
N LYS A 122 -13.16 1.56 -11.10
CA LYS A 122 -13.04 0.38 -11.96
C LYS A 122 -11.82 0.47 -12.88
N GLU A 123 -11.53 1.62 -13.44
CA GLU A 123 -10.31 1.84 -14.23
C GLU A 123 -9.05 1.68 -13.37
N LEU A 124 -9.05 2.24 -12.15
CA LEU A 124 -7.95 2.10 -11.20
C LEU A 124 -7.70 0.64 -10.82
N ALA A 125 -8.74 -0.08 -10.41
CA ALA A 125 -8.64 -1.50 -10.04
C ALA A 125 -8.16 -2.36 -11.21
N ASN A 126 -8.66 -2.10 -12.43
CA ASN A 126 -8.20 -2.75 -13.65
C ASN A 126 -6.73 -2.45 -13.95
N PHE A 127 -6.27 -1.21 -13.73
CA PHE A 127 -4.85 -0.86 -13.86
C PHE A 127 -3.99 -1.70 -12.91
N ILE A 128 -4.34 -1.76 -11.62
CA ILE A 128 -3.59 -2.56 -10.63
C ILE A 128 -3.52 -4.02 -11.10
N LYS A 129 -4.68 -4.62 -11.42
CA LYS A 129 -4.75 -6.03 -11.81
C LYS A 129 -4.00 -6.32 -13.11
N ASN A 130 -4.14 -5.48 -14.15
CA ASN A 130 -3.58 -5.77 -15.47
C ASN A 130 -2.09 -5.39 -15.59
N GLU A 131 -1.66 -4.31 -14.94
CA GLU A 131 -0.30 -3.77 -15.10
C GLU A 131 0.63 -4.16 -13.97
N LEU A 132 0.11 -4.40 -12.76
CA LEU A 132 0.92 -4.72 -11.58
C LEU A 132 0.73 -6.18 -11.11
N GLY A 133 -0.42 -6.76 -11.39
CA GLY A 133 -0.77 -8.15 -11.08
C GLY A 133 -1.86 -8.28 -10.01
N PRO A 134 -2.59 -9.41 -9.99
CA PRO A 134 -3.68 -9.62 -9.03
C PRO A 134 -3.21 -9.77 -7.58
N ASP A 135 -1.93 -10.09 -7.38
CA ASP A 135 -1.29 -10.26 -6.07
C ASP A 135 -0.91 -8.93 -5.40
N VAL A 136 -0.97 -7.80 -6.10
CA VAL A 136 -0.66 -6.47 -5.55
C VAL A 136 -1.81 -5.98 -4.68
N PRO A 137 -1.59 -5.75 -3.38
CA PRO A 137 -2.63 -5.25 -2.48
C PRO A 137 -3.13 -3.87 -2.87
N TRP A 138 -4.45 -3.70 -2.82
CA TRP A 138 -5.10 -2.40 -2.90
C TRP A 138 -5.75 -2.01 -1.57
N HIS A 139 -5.26 -0.94 -0.97
CA HIS A 139 -5.78 -0.37 0.27
C HIS A 139 -6.71 0.80 -0.05
N ILE A 140 -7.98 0.63 0.31
CA ILE A 140 -9.01 1.65 0.21
C ILE A 140 -9.09 2.33 1.57
N SER A 141 -8.72 3.59 1.63
CA SER A 141 -8.63 4.34 2.88
C SER A 141 -9.79 5.33 3.01
N ARG A 142 -10.41 5.36 4.20
CA ARG A 142 -11.46 6.33 4.54
C ARG A 142 -10.88 7.73 4.76
N PHE A 143 -11.52 8.71 4.13
CA PHE A 143 -11.29 10.13 4.35
C PHE A 143 -12.02 10.63 5.59
N PHE A 144 -11.36 11.54 6.30
CA PHE A 144 -11.91 12.34 7.39
C PHE A 144 -11.68 13.82 7.08
N PRO A 145 -12.71 14.69 7.16
CA PRO A 145 -12.55 16.12 6.97
C PRO A 145 -11.66 16.70 8.06
N HIS A 146 -10.42 17.02 7.68
CA HIS A 146 -9.42 17.64 8.53
C HIS A 146 -8.70 18.76 7.78
N TYR A 147 -8.05 19.64 8.55
CA TYR A 147 -7.27 20.77 8.04
C TYR A 147 -8.09 21.73 7.17
N GLN A 148 -7.91 21.70 5.84
CA GLN A 148 -8.53 22.67 4.92
C GLN A 148 -9.73 22.11 4.16
N LEU A 149 -9.85 20.78 4.03
CA LEU A 149 -10.94 20.14 3.28
C LEU A 149 -12.05 19.72 4.25
N LEU A 150 -12.74 20.73 4.81
CA LEU A 150 -13.74 20.57 5.87
C LEU A 150 -15.18 20.54 5.36
N ASP A 151 -15.38 20.88 4.09
CA ASP A 151 -16.67 20.97 3.40
C ASP A 151 -17.16 19.63 2.83
N LYS A 152 -16.36 18.56 2.98
CA LYS A 152 -16.68 17.20 2.54
C LYS A 152 -17.02 16.31 3.74
N PRO A 153 -17.98 15.37 3.62
CA PRO A 153 -18.25 14.41 4.69
C PRO A 153 -17.10 13.40 4.81
N PHE A 154 -17.08 12.66 5.93
CA PHE A 154 -16.32 11.40 5.99
C PHE A 154 -16.77 10.50 4.84
N THR A 155 -15.87 9.70 4.26
CA THR A 155 -16.31 8.70 3.28
C THR A 155 -17.30 7.75 3.94
N PRO A 156 -18.50 7.57 3.39
CA PRO A 156 -19.43 6.55 3.88
C PRO A 156 -18.82 5.16 3.72
N GLU A 157 -19.10 4.26 4.65
CA GLU A 157 -18.62 2.88 4.56
C GLU A 157 -19.16 2.16 3.33
N GLU A 158 -20.38 2.48 2.90
CA GLU A 158 -20.96 1.98 1.65
C GLU A 158 -20.10 2.30 0.42
N THR A 159 -19.53 3.51 0.34
CA THR A 159 -18.62 3.90 -0.73
C THR A 159 -17.34 3.07 -0.71
N LEU A 160 -16.79 2.80 0.48
CA LEU A 160 -15.60 1.95 0.63
C LEU A 160 -15.90 0.50 0.24
N LEU A 161 -17.05 -0.03 0.64
CA LEU A 161 -17.53 -1.36 0.25
C LEU A 161 -17.72 -1.48 -1.25
N LYS A 162 -18.26 -0.43 -1.89
CA LYS A 162 -18.39 -0.38 -3.35
C LYS A 162 -17.04 -0.50 -4.04
N ALA A 163 -16.04 0.25 -3.58
CA ALA A 163 -14.66 0.16 -4.08
C ALA A 163 -14.07 -1.24 -3.85
N TYR A 164 -14.34 -1.86 -2.70
CA TYR A 164 -13.90 -3.23 -2.40
C TYR A 164 -14.46 -4.25 -3.41
N TYR A 165 -15.77 -4.20 -3.69
CA TYR A 165 -16.39 -5.10 -4.66
C TYR A 165 -15.91 -4.85 -6.09
N ILE A 166 -15.64 -3.59 -6.47
CA ILE A 166 -15.00 -3.27 -7.75
C ILE A 166 -13.61 -3.92 -7.85
N GLY A 167 -12.81 -3.86 -6.79
CA GLY A 167 -11.51 -4.54 -6.73
C GLY A 167 -11.65 -6.06 -6.87
N LYS A 168 -12.65 -6.65 -6.22
CA LYS A 168 -12.96 -8.08 -6.34
C LYS A 168 -13.37 -8.47 -7.76
N GLU A 169 -14.26 -7.70 -8.38
CA GLU A 169 -14.71 -7.91 -9.76
C GLU A 169 -13.56 -7.79 -10.77
N ALA A 170 -12.60 -6.89 -10.53
CA ALA A 170 -11.39 -6.78 -11.34
C ALA A 170 -10.47 -8.01 -11.21
N GLY A 171 -10.62 -8.81 -10.15
CA GLY A 171 -9.85 -10.03 -9.88
C GLY A 171 -8.65 -9.81 -8.96
N LEU A 172 -8.63 -8.73 -8.17
CA LEU A 172 -7.59 -8.52 -7.15
C LEU A 172 -7.74 -9.52 -6.00
N TYR A 173 -6.61 -10.03 -5.52
CA TYR A 173 -6.57 -11.01 -4.43
C TYR A 173 -6.75 -10.37 -3.06
N TYR A 174 -6.07 -9.25 -2.84
CA TYR A 174 -5.99 -8.57 -1.55
C TYR A 174 -6.50 -7.14 -1.70
N ILE A 175 -7.65 -6.87 -1.10
CA ILE A 175 -8.24 -5.53 -1.03
C ILE A 175 -8.55 -5.27 0.43
N TYR A 176 -8.07 -4.15 0.95
CA TYR A 176 -8.19 -3.80 2.34
C TYR A 176 -8.98 -2.52 2.52
N ILE A 177 -9.97 -2.53 3.41
CA ILE A 177 -10.64 -1.29 3.84
C ILE A 177 -9.93 -0.82 5.12
N GLY A 178 -9.19 0.28 5.00
CA GLY A 178 -8.48 0.92 6.09
C GLY A 178 -9.26 2.06 6.72
N ASN A 179 -8.76 2.55 7.86
CA ASN A 179 -9.34 3.67 8.60
C ASN A 179 -10.79 3.44 9.09
N VAL A 180 -11.20 2.17 9.21
CA VAL A 180 -12.47 1.77 9.83
C VAL A 180 -12.18 0.58 10.77
N PRO A 181 -11.61 0.81 11.97
CA PRO A 181 -11.19 -0.28 12.84
C PRO A 181 -12.33 -1.25 13.17
N GLY A 182 -12.08 -2.55 13.05
CA GLY A 182 -13.08 -3.61 13.21
C GLY A 182 -13.87 -3.93 11.95
N ASN A 183 -13.61 -3.26 10.82
CA ASN A 183 -14.17 -3.64 9.54
C ASN A 183 -13.60 -4.99 9.09
N GLN A 184 -14.46 -5.94 8.74
CA GLN A 184 -14.03 -7.29 8.33
C GLN A 184 -13.02 -7.31 7.16
N TYR A 185 -13.03 -6.28 6.29
CA TYR A 185 -12.15 -6.18 5.14
C TYR A 185 -10.79 -5.55 5.47
N GLU A 186 -10.44 -5.33 6.73
CA GLU A 186 -9.05 -5.08 7.16
C GLU A 186 -8.25 -6.40 7.36
N ASN A 187 -8.95 -7.54 7.29
CA ASN A 187 -8.39 -8.88 7.40
C ASN A 187 -7.83 -9.41 6.07
N THR A 188 -6.91 -10.37 6.15
CA THR A 188 -6.46 -11.13 4.97
C THR A 188 -7.24 -12.43 4.85
N TYR A 189 -7.97 -12.60 3.75
CA TYR A 189 -8.63 -13.86 3.39
C TYR A 189 -7.89 -14.55 2.25
N CYS A 190 -7.92 -15.89 2.24
CA CYS A 190 -7.36 -16.69 1.16
C CYS A 190 -8.08 -16.37 -0.17
N PRO A 191 -7.38 -15.95 -1.23
CA PRO A 191 -8.02 -15.60 -2.51
C PRO A 191 -8.79 -16.74 -3.17
N LYS A 192 -8.42 -18.00 -2.87
CA LYS A 192 -9.03 -19.19 -3.47
C LYS A 192 -10.24 -19.74 -2.71
N CYS A 193 -10.19 -19.80 -1.37
CA CYS A 193 -11.25 -20.43 -0.57
C CYS A 193 -11.89 -19.51 0.48
N ASN A 194 -11.49 -18.24 0.51
CA ASN A 194 -11.99 -17.22 1.44
C ASN A 194 -11.78 -17.54 2.94
N TYR A 195 -10.89 -18.48 3.27
CA TYR A 195 -10.50 -18.77 4.65
C TYR A 195 -9.77 -17.57 5.26
N LEU A 196 -10.09 -17.21 6.51
CA LEU A 196 -9.43 -16.13 7.24
C LEU A 196 -8.00 -16.52 7.59
N ILE A 197 -7.02 -15.84 6.98
CA ILE A 197 -5.58 -16.10 7.18
C ILE A 197 -5.02 -15.17 8.25
N ILE A 198 -5.37 -13.88 8.20
CA ILE A 198 -4.87 -12.90 9.17
C ILE A 198 -6.04 -12.07 9.65
N GLU A 199 -6.27 -12.12 10.95
CA GLU A 199 -7.27 -11.33 11.65
C GLU A 199 -6.59 -10.10 12.26
N ARG A 200 -7.20 -8.94 12.06
CA ARG A 200 -6.72 -7.64 12.51
C ARG A 200 -7.84 -6.86 13.20
N TYR A 201 -7.42 -5.92 14.04
CA TYR A 201 -8.25 -4.85 14.56
C TYR A 201 -7.46 -3.54 14.48
N GLY A 202 -7.71 -2.74 13.44
CA GLY A 202 -6.86 -1.61 13.09
C GLY A 202 -5.39 -2.03 12.89
N PHE A 203 -4.47 -1.42 13.64
CA PHE A 203 -3.02 -1.71 13.52
C PHE A 203 -2.55 -2.96 14.27
N ARG A 204 -3.46 -3.68 14.94
CA ARG A 204 -3.11 -4.88 15.72
C ARG A 204 -3.44 -6.13 14.93
N VAL A 205 -2.49 -7.06 14.87
CA VAL A 205 -2.73 -8.43 14.39
C VAL A 205 -3.22 -9.26 15.57
N LEU A 206 -4.42 -9.83 15.45
CA LEU A 206 -5.04 -10.66 16.48
C LEU A 206 -4.70 -12.14 16.27
N LYS A 207 -4.68 -12.59 15.01
CA LYS A 207 -4.38 -13.98 14.65
C LYS A 207 -3.66 -14.05 13.30
N ILE A 208 -2.70 -14.96 13.20
CA ILE A 208 -2.09 -15.39 11.93
C ILE A 208 -2.27 -16.89 11.83
N ASP A 209 -2.90 -17.35 10.75
CA ASP A 209 -3.18 -18.75 10.44
C ASP A 209 -2.64 -19.09 9.04
N LEU A 210 -1.31 -19.12 8.96
CA LEU A 210 -0.55 -19.36 7.74
C LEU A 210 0.44 -20.50 8.00
N LYS A 211 0.54 -21.45 7.06
CA LYS A 211 1.52 -22.53 7.17
C LYS A 211 2.95 -21.98 7.02
N PRO A 212 3.99 -22.70 7.52
CA PRO A 212 5.38 -22.28 7.39
C PRO A 212 5.86 -22.09 5.93
N ASP A 213 5.23 -22.77 4.98
CA ASP A 213 5.47 -22.65 3.53
C ASP A 213 4.67 -21.50 2.87
N LEU A 214 4.05 -20.64 3.68
CA LEU A 214 3.24 -19.50 3.28
C LEU A 214 1.96 -19.89 2.52
N THR A 215 1.45 -21.11 2.72
CA THR A 215 0.20 -21.55 2.10
C THR A 215 -0.99 -21.51 3.05
N CYS A 216 -2.17 -21.31 2.46
CA CYS A 216 -3.44 -21.40 3.17
C CYS A 216 -3.61 -22.79 3.80
N PRO A 217 -3.93 -22.88 5.11
CA PRO A 217 -4.10 -24.16 5.77
C PRO A 217 -5.26 -24.98 5.20
N ASN A 218 -6.31 -24.32 4.73
CA ASN A 218 -7.54 -24.94 4.22
C ASN A 218 -7.42 -25.48 2.78
N CYS A 219 -6.75 -24.77 1.86
CA CYS A 219 -6.76 -25.14 0.43
C CYS A 219 -5.38 -25.15 -0.24
N GLY A 220 -4.29 -24.88 0.49
CA GLY A 220 -2.92 -24.89 -0.02
C GLY A 220 -2.56 -23.78 -1.01
N PHE A 221 -3.41 -22.76 -1.17
CA PHE A 221 -3.08 -21.61 -2.03
C PHE A 221 -1.94 -20.80 -1.40
N PHE A 222 -0.92 -20.45 -2.18
CA PHE A 222 0.19 -19.62 -1.72
C PHE A 222 -0.30 -18.19 -1.44
N ILE A 223 -0.05 -17.68 -0.23
CA ILE A 223 -0.45 -16.32 0.16
C ILE A 223 0.73 -15.38 -0.06
N ASN A 224 0.63 -14.55 -1.09
CA ASN A 224 1.62 -13.52 -1.41
C ASN A 224 1.76 -12.53 -0.25
N GLY A 225 2.99 -12.13 0.04
CA GLY A 225 3.30 -11.14 1.06
C GLY A 225 4.73 -11.32 1.58
N VAL A 226 5.17 -10.34 2.36
CA VAL A 226 6.43 -10.43 3.11
C VAL A 226 6.08 -10.72 4.56
N TRP A 227 6.19 -12.00 4.93
CA TRP A 227 5.85 -12.50 6.27
C TRP A 227 7.13 -12.62 7.11
N SER A 228 7.10 -12.12 8.35
CA SER A 228 8.27 -12.07 9.26
C SER A 228 7.93 -12.43 10.69
#